data_AF-A0A1H3C2G6-F1
#
_entry.id   AF-A0A1H3C2G6-F1
#
_cell.length_a   1.000
_cell.length_b   1.000
_cell.length_c   1.000
_cell.angle_alpha   90.00
_cell.angle_beta   90.00
_cell.angle_gamma   90.00
#
_symmetry.space_group_name_H-M   'P 1'
#
loop_
_entity.id
_entity.type
_entity.pdbx_description
1 polymer ?
#
loop_
_entity_poly.entity_id
_entity_poly.type
_entity_poly.pdbx_seq_one_letter_code
_entity_poly.pdbx_strand_id
1 'polypeptide(L)'
;MTFYIAPSYDSHYSCPNGHNNSSGAIDVDRRTWTCTQCHHPLDIDMTDSSGLTLTVERHPAKTIRKGDHIVWDKGNSHLASGKVHRSFAPDSKQQATHWTLFVEGYGSGTVPANQYINRI
;
A
#
# COMPACT_ATOMS: atom_id res chain seq x y z
N MET A 1 5.07 6.30 -14.27
CA MET A 1 4.23 5.80 -13.16
C MET A 1 5.13 5.56 -11.97
N THR A 2 4.62 5.72 -10.75
CA THR A 2 5.34 5.50 -9.49
C THR A 2 4.47 4.64 -8.57
N PHE A 3 5.05 3.98 -7.56
CA PHE A 3 4.28 3.22 -6.58
C PHE A 3 3.64 4.17 -5.56
N TYR A 4 2.47 4.75 -5.87
CA TYR A 4 1.73 5.62 -4.94
C TYR A 4 0.45 4.94 -4.45
N ILE A 5 -0.02 5.34 -3.27
CA ILE A 5 -1.38 5.01 -2.83
C ILE A 5 -2.37 5.75 -3.74
N ALA A 6 -3.39 5.06 -4.23
CA ALA A 6 -4.43 5.66 -5.05
C ALA A 6 -5.79 5.61 -4.31
N PRO A 7 -6.06 6.57 -3.39
CA PRO A 7 -7.25 6.53 -2.55
C PRO A 7 -8.57 6.59 -3.30
N SER A 8 -8.56 6.99 -4.58
CA SER A 8 -9.72 6.98 -5.46
C SER A 8 -10.29 5.57 -5.69
N TYR A 9 -9.51 4.53 -5.44
CA TYR A 9 -9.97 3.14 -5.51
C TYR A 9 -10.43 2.60 -4.16
N ASP A 10 -10.24 3.32 -3.06
CA ASP A 10 -10.59 2.84 -1.71
C ASP A 10 -12.12 2.75 -1.61
N SER A 11 -12.65 1.54 -1.49
CA SER A 11 -14.08 1.27 -1.35
C SER A 11 -14.49 1.02 0.09
N HIS A 12 -13.60 0.47 0.92
CA HIS A 12 -13.89 0.19 2.32
C HIS A 12 -12.61 0.22 3.16
N TYR A 13 -12.75 0.62 4.43
CA TYR A 13 -11.69 0.55 5.43
C TYR A 13 -12.20 -0.32 6.57
N SER A 14 -11.39 -1.23 7.08
CA SER A 14 -11.72 -2.01 8.27
C SER A 14 -10.52 -2.15 9.20
N CYS A 15 -10.79 -2.11 10.49
CA CYS A 15 -9.82 -2.36 11.55
C CYS A 15 -9.89 -3.84 11.92
N PRO A 16 -8.79 -4.60 11.81
CA PRO A 16 -8.79 -6.04 12.12
C PRO A 16 -9.04 -6.32 13.61
N ASN A 17 -8.87 -5.32 14.48
CA ASN A 17 -9.15 -5.43 15.92
C ASN A 17 -10.62 -5.15 16.29
N GLY A 18 -11.52 -5.00 15.32
CA GLY A 18 -12.95 -4.86 15.57
C GLY A 18 -13.44 -3.44 15.88
N HIS A 19 -12.59 -2.42 15.71
CA HIS A 19 -12.98 -1.01 15.82
C HIS A 19 -13.70 -0.50 14.56
N ASN A 20 -14.79 -1.19 14.20
CA ASN A 20 -15.62 -0.93 13.02
C ASN A 20 -17.07 -0.57 13.41
N ASN A 21 -17.70 0.29 12.64
CA ASN A 21 -19.15 0.52 12.65
C ASN A 21 -19.79 -0.10 11.38
N SER A 22 -21.09 0.13 11.18
CA SER A 22 -21.82 -0.36 9.99
C SER A 22 -21.26 0.13 8.65
N SER A 23 -20.42 1.16 8.66
CA SER A 23 -19.82 1.79 7.48
C SER A 23 -18.31 1.50 7.34
N GLY A 24 -17.72 0.71 8.24
CA GLY A 24 -16.28 0.37 8.25
C GLY A 24 -15.54 0.89 9.48
N ALA A 25 -14.21 1.06 9.37
CA ALA A 25 -13.36 1.55 10.44
C ALA A 25 -13.91 2.87 11.01
N ILE A 26 -14.08 2.91 12.33
CA ILE A 26 -14.74 4.03 13.03
C ILE A 26 -13.95 5.32 12.86
N ASP A 27 -12.62 5.21 12.86
CA ASP A 27 -11.72 6.36 12.75
C ASP A 27 -10.35 5.95 12.19
N VAL A 28 -9.92 6.67 11.16
CA VAL A 28 -8.76 6.36 10.31
C VAL A 28 -7.75 7.49 10.39
N ASP A 29 -6.56 7.20 10.92
CA ASP A 29 -5.43 8.12 10.82
C ASP A 29 -4.88 8.08 9.39
N ARG A 30 -5.20 9.09 8.57
CA ARG A 30 -4.74 9.16 7.18
C ARG A 30 -3.25 9.48 7.01
N ARG A 31 -2.53 9.82 8.07
CA ARG A 31 -1.07 10.04 8.02
C ARG A 31 -0.33 8.71 8.11
N THR A 32 -0.85 7.78 8.90
CA THR A 32 -0.23 6.48 9.19
C THR A 32 -0.99 5.30 8.61
N TRP A 33 -2.20 5.52 8.12
CA TRP A 33 -3.15 4.52 7.65
C TRP A 33 -3.47 3.44 8.70
N THR A 34 -3.58 3.88 9.95
CA THR A 34 -3.89 3.02 11.10
C THR A 34 -5.23 3.40 11.73
N CYS A 35 -5.82 2.48 12.46
CA CYS A 35 -6.92 2.78 13.37
C CYS A 35 -6.46 3.75 14.47
N THR A 36 -7.17 4.84 14.72
CA THR A 36 -6.79 5.82 15.76
C THR A 36 -6.90 5.26 17.19
N GLN A 37 -7.69 4.20 17.39
CA GLN A 37 -7.93 3.61 18.71
C GLN A 37 -6.85 2.61 19.12
N CYS A 38 -6.38 1.75 18.20
CA CYS A 38 -5.37 0.71 18.51
C CYS A 38 -4.06 0.86 17.75
N HIS A 39 -3.93 1.86 16.86
CA HIS A 39 -2.76 2.11 16.02
C HIS A 39 -2.32 0.92 15.14
N HIS A 40 -3.22 -0.03 14.91
CA HIS A 40 -2.98 -1.15 14.01
C HIS A 40 -3.25 -0.72 12.56
N PRO A 41 -2.48 -1.22 11.56
CA PRO A 41 -2.79 -1.03 10.16
C PRO A 41 -4.24 -1.39 9.83
N LEU A 42 -4.83 -0.66 8.88
CA LEU A 42 -6.17 -0.95 8.40
C LEU A 42 -6.11 -1.87 7.18
N ASP A 43 -7.07 -2.77 7.10
CA ASP A 43 -7.41 -3.48 5.88
C ASP A 43 -8.23 -2.53 4.99
N ILE A 44 -7.77 -2.30 3.76
CA ILE A 44 -8.35 -1.36 2.82
C ILE A 44 -8.77 -2.13 1.58
N ASP A 45 -10.07 -2.21 1.32
CA ASP A 45 -10.55 -2.76 0.06
C ASP A 45 -10.40 -1.71 -1.02
N MET A 46 -9.64 -2.05 -2.05
CA MET A 46 -9.49 -1.26 -3.26
C MET A 46 -10.27 -1.92 -4.39
N THR A 47 -11.23 -1.21 -4.98
CA THR A 47 -12.06 -1.71 -6.09
C THR A 47 -11.85 -0.88 -7.34
N ASP A 48 -11.53 -1.53 -8.45
CA ASP A 48 -11.32 -0.88 -9.75
C ASP A 48 -12.60 -0.82 -10.61
N SER A 49 -12.53 -0.16 -11.78
CA SER A 49 -13.71 0.01 -12.66
C SER A 49 -14.22 -1.30 -13.28
N SER A 50 -13.41 -2.36 -13.27
CA SER A 50 -13.81 -3.70 -13.72
C SER A 50 -14.50 -4.51 -12.63
N GLY A 51 -14.52 -4.01 -11.39
CA GLY A 51 -15.03 -4.71 -10.22
C GLY A 51 -14.01 -5.64 -9.55
N LEU A 52 -12.73 -5.56 -9.93
CA LEU A 52 -11.67 -6.25 -9.19
C LEU A 52 -11.50 -5.59 -7.82
N THR A 53 -11.71 -6.35 -6.75
CA THR A 53 -11.45 -5.91 -5.37
C THR A 53 -10.21 -6.60 -4.81
N LEU A 54 -9.30 -5.82 -4.25
CA LEU A 54 -8.10 -6.27 -3.54
C LEU A 54 -8.06 -5.64 -2.16
N THR A 55 -7.87 -6.44 -1.12
CA THR A 55 -7.65 -5.94 0.25
C THR A 55 -6.16 -5.71 0.46
N VAL A 56 -5.80 -4.51 0.93
CA VAL A 56 -4.41 -4.10 1.15
C VAL A 56 -4.23 -3.43 2.50
N GLU A 57 -3.02 -3.49 3.03
CA GLU A 57 -2.53 -2.60 4.06
C GLU A 57 -1.61 -1.54 3.43
N ARG A 58 -1.56 -0.35 4.02
CA ARG A 58 -0.63 0.70 3.58
C ARG A 58 0.63 0.70 4.43
N HIS A 59 1.77 0.53 3.76
CA HIS A 59 3.07 0.43 4.41
C HIS A 59 4.06 1.45 3.83
N PRO A 60 4.93 2.06 4.66
CA PRO A 60 6.04 2.85 4.14
C PRO A 60 6.93 2.02 3.21
N ALA A 61 7.41 2.59 2.11
CA ALA A 61 8.21 1.88 1.11
C ALA A 61 9.42 1.14 1.71
N LYS A 62 10.07 1.74 2.71
CA LYS A 62 11.21 1.14 3.43
C LYS A 62 10.89 -0.12 4.22
N THR A 63 9.62 -0.45 4.46
CA THR A 63 9.22 -1.68 5.17
C THR A 63 8.88 -2.81 4.20
N ILE A 64 8.66 -2.52 2.92
CA ILE A 64 8.40 -3.52 1.89
C ILE A 64 9.61 -4.44 1.71
N ARG A 65 9.38 -5.73 1.58
CA ARG A 65 10.42 -6.77 1.46
C ARG A 65 10.23 -7.59 0.19
N LYS A 66 11.30 -8.30 -0.19
CA LYS A 66 11.23 -9.32 -1.23
C LYS A 66 10.22 -10.39 -0.79
N GLY A 67 9.29 -10.73 -1.68
CA GLY A 67 8.23 -11.70 -1.41
C GLY A 67 6.85 -11.07 -1.23
N ASP A 68 6.79 -9.82 -0.76
CA ASP A 68 5.54 -9.07 -0.60
C ASP A 68 4.83 -8.92 -1.96
N HIS A 69 3.50 -8.80 -1.93
CA HIS A 69 2.72 -8.39 -3.09
C HIS A 69 2.31 -6.94 -2.94
N ILE A 70 2.48 -6.15 -3.99
CA ILE A 70 2.03 -4.75 -3.98
C ILE A 70 0.97 -4.52 -5.03
N VAL A 71 0.12 -3.53 -4.79
CA VAL A 71 -0.94 -3.08 -5.70
C VAL A 71 -0.62 -1.68 -6.22
N TRP A 72 -0.77 -1.46 -7.51
CA TRP A 72 -0.58 -0.15 -8.15
C TRP A 72 -1.69 0.16 -9.17
N ASP A 73 -1.85 1.45 -9.45
CA ASP A 73 -2.70 1.95 -10.52
C ASP A 73 -2.02 1.72 -11.88
N LYS A 74 -2.61 0.87 -12.72
CA LYS A 74 -2.12 0.57 -14.07
C LYS A 74 -2.59 1.64 -15.09
N GLY A 75 -3.41 2.60 -14.66
CA GLY A 75 -4.08 3.56 -15.52
C GLY A 75 -5.39 3.00 -16.08
N ASN A 76 -6.15 3.87 -16.74
CA ASN A 76 -7.49 3.57 -17.27
C ASN A 76 -8.45 2.99 -16.21
N SER A 77 -8.35 3.47 -14.96
CA SER A 77 -9.18 3.01 -13.85
C SER A 77 -9.01 1.53 -13.48
N HIS A 78 -7.85 0.93 -13.79
CA HIS A 78 -7.54 -0.46 -13.48
C HIS A 78 -6.43 -0.61 -12.45
N LEU A 79 -6.63 -1.57 -11.54
CA LEU A 79 -5.59 -1.99 -10.61
C LEU A 79 -4.79 -3.15 -11.19
N ALA A 80 -3.52 -3.24 -10.78
CA ALA A 80 -2.69 -4.40 -10.99
C ALA A 80 -1.91 -4.71 -9.71
N SER A 81 -1.52 -5.97 -9.57
CA SER A 81 -0.70 -6.42 -8.45
C SER A 81 0.41 -7.35 -8.92
N GLY A 82 1.44 -7.49 -8.10
CA GLY A 82 2.63 -8.25 -8.46
C GLY A 82 3.60 -8.42 -7.31
N LYS A 83 4.40 -9.48 -7.38
CA LYS A 83 5.35 -9.85 -6.34
C LYS A 83 6.60 -8.99 -6.40
N VAL A 84 7.11 -8.58 -5.23
CA VAL A 84 8.38 -7.88 -5.09
C VAL A 84 9.54 -8.88 -5.21
N HIS A 85 10.36 -8.74 -6.25
CA HIS A 85 11.56 -9.54 -6.48
C HIS A 85 12.81 -8.97 -5.80
N ARG A 86 12.92 -7.64 -5.70
CA ARG A 86 14.01 -6.94 -5.01
C ARG A 86 13.48 -5.70 -4.30
N SER A 87 14.04 -5.43 -3.13
CA SER A 87 13.69 -4.29 -2.29
C SER A 87 14.95 -3.83 -1.56
N PHE A 88 15.42 -2.61 -1.85
CA PHE A 88 16.67 -2.09 -1.28
C PHE A 88 16.73 -0.56 -1.29
N ALA A 89 17.55 -0.01 -0.40
CA ALA A 89 17.97 1.39 -0.45
C ALA A 89 19.11 1.58 -1.47
N PRO A 90 19.14 2.69 -2.23
CA PRO A 90 20.33 3.11 -2.95
C PRO A 90 21.45 3.40 -1.92
N ASP A 91 22.52 2.61 -1.97
CA ASP A 91 23.77 2.69 -1.19
C ASP A 91 23.64 2.82 0.33
N SER A 92 23.70 1.66 1.00
CA SER A 92 24.30 1.37 2.32
C SER A 92 24.21 2.40 3.47
N LYS A 93 23.24 3.32 3.48
CA LYS A 93 23.04 4.27 4.57
C LYS A 93 21.80 3.90 5.37
N GLN A 94 21.96 3.83 6.70
CA GLN A 94 20.89 3.64 7.69
C GLN A 94 19.78 4.71 7.61
N GLN A 95 19.96 5.77 6.82
CA GLN A 95 19.02 6.88 6.58
C GLN A 95 18.72 7.07 5.09
N ALA A 96 18.46 5.98 4.37
CA ALA A 96 18.06 6.07 2.97
C ALA A 96 16.77 6.89 2.83
N THR A 97 16.82 7.97 2.06
CA THR A 97 15.66 8.82 1.78
C THR A 97 14.76 8.22 0.70
N HIS A 98 15.29 7.28 -0.07
CA HIS A 98 14.61 6.61 -1.17
C HIS A 98 14.75 5.09 -1.06
N TRP A 99 13.82 4.40 -1.69
CA TRP A 99 13.72 2.95 -1.69
C TRP A 99 13.39 2.46 -3.09
N THR A 100 14.15 1.49 -3.57
CA THR A 100 13.98 0.91 -4.89
C THR A 100 13.31 -0.45 -4.78
N LEU A 101 12.21 -0.62 -5.50
CA LEU A 101 11.45 -1.85 -5.59
C LEU A 101 11.48 -2.38 -7.03
N PHE A 102 11.62 -3.69 -7.16
CA PHE A 102 11.45 -4.43 -8.42
C PHE A 102 10.26 -5.37 -8.26
N VAL A 103 9.24 -5.18 -9.08
CA VAL A 103 7.92 -5.76 -8.91
C VAL A 103 7.50 -6.40 -10.22
N GLU A 104 7.00 -7.63 -10.12
CA GLU A 104 6.46 -8.39 -11.25
C GLU A 104 5.39 -7.58 -12.00
N GLY A 105 5.43 -7.57 -13.33
CA GLY A 105 4.47 -6.85 -14.17
C GLY A 105 4.62 -5.33 -14.21
N TYR A 106 5.23 -4.70 -13.20
CA TYR A 106 5.51 -3.27 -13.17
C TYR A 106 6.94 -2.92 -13.65
N GLY A 107 7.93 -3.73 -13.28
CA GLY A 107 9.35 -3.41 -13.48
C GLY A 107 9.97 -2.81 -12.21
N SER A 108 10.77 -1.75 -12.36
CA SER A 108 11.44 -1.10 -11.23
C SER A 108 10.94 0.31 -10.97
N GLY A 109 10.86 0.70 -9.70
CA GLY A 109 10.57 2.07 -9.30
C GLY A 109 11.31 2.47 -8.03
N THR A 110 11.75 3.73 -7.98
CA THR A 110 12.36 4.34 -6.80
C THR A 110 11.40 5.37 -6.25
N VAL A 111 11.09 5.29 -4.95
CA VAL A 111 10.16 6.17 -4.25
C VAL A 111 10.76 6.64 -2.93
N PRO A 112 10.27 7.73 -2.32
CA PRO A 112 10.68 8.12 -0.97
C PRO A 112 10.48 6.97 0.04
N ALA A 113 11.43 6.78 0.93
CA ALA A 113 11.44 5.68 1.91
C ALA A 113 10.21 5.68 2.84
N ASN A 114 9.66 6.86 3.12
CA ASN A 114 8.47 7.03 3.97
C ASN A 114 7.16 7.18 3.16
N GLN A 115 7.21 7.09 1.82
CA GLN A 115 6.00 7.08 1.01
C GLN A 115 5.25 5.77 1.26
N TYR A 116 3.93 5.86 1.47
CA TYR A 116 3.09 4.68 1.63
C TYR A 116 2.85 3.98 0.29
N ILE A 117 2.79 2.66 0.34
CA ILE A 117 2.53 1.74 -0.77
C ILE A 117 1.46 0.75 -0.31
N ASN A 118 0.56 0.36 -1.23
CA ASN A 118 -0.43 -0.68 -0.99
C ASN A 118 0.24 -2.06 -1.05
N ARG A 119 0.14 -2.83 0.04
CA ARG A 119 0.67 -4.19 0.17
C ARG A 119 -0.46 -5.15 0.50
N ILE A 120 -0.51 -6.29 -0.18
CA ILE A 120 -1.39 -7.42 0.16
C ILE A 120 -0.73 -8.26 1.26
#